data_AF-A0A6G2J9C8-F1
#
_entry.id   AF-A0A6G2J9C8-F1
#
_cell.length_a   1.000
_cell.length_b   1.000
_cell.length_c   1.000
_cell.angle_alpha   90.00
_cell.angle_beta   90.00
_cell.angle_gamma   90.00
#
_symmetry.space_group_name_H-M   'P 1'
#
loop_
_entity.id
_entity.type
_entity.pdbx_description
1 polymer ?
#
loop_
_entity_poly.entity_id
_entity_poly.type
_entity_poly.pdbx_seq_one_letter_code
_entity_poly.pdbx_strand_id
1 'polypeptide(L)'
;MSTAPADLPTQARRRDGRPRPLAVLISLLIVVSAVGLLAVLLFPWQSLTSQRRSIDHAADTLERLQAETSHLAVQVAEAKDPVVVERIAREQLSLVREGDTLYRLNVDPADVITLPSSWPLPGVAHLLGDGEG
;
A
#
# COMPACT_ATOMS: atom_id res chain seq x y z
N MET A 1 -106.04 -33.09 12.93
CA MET A 1 -105.52 -34.14 12.01
C MET A 1 -104.86 -33.41 10.85
N SER A 2 -103.62 -33.63 10.45
CA SER A 2 -102.59 -34.58 10.86
C SER A 2 -101.27 -34.08 10.26
N THR A 3 -100.29 -33.82 11.15
CA THR A 3 -98.86 -34.17 11.06
C THR A 3 -98.02 -33.85 9.81
N ALA A 4 -96.98 -33.04 10.05
CA ALA A 4 -95.73 -32.93 9.28
C ALA A 4 -95.00 -34.29 9.11
N PRO A 5 -94.02 -34.40 8.18
CA PRO A 5 -92.65 -33.90 8.42
C PRO A 5 -92.08 -33.14 7.19
N ALA A 6 -91.42 -31.99 7.35
CA ALA A 6 -89.98 -31.88 7.63
C ALA A 6 -89.14 -32.82 6.76
N ASP A 7 -88.50 -32.29 5.70
CA ASP A 7 -87.20 -32.76 5.20
C ASP A 7 -86.64 -31.77 4.16
N LEU A 8 -85.72 -30.91 4.59
CA LEU A 8 -84.73 -30.28 3.72
C LEU A 8 -83.41 -31.02 3.92
N PRO A 9 -82.89 -31.69 2.88
CA PRO A 9 -81.46 -31.73 2.68
C PRO A 9 -81.13 -30.75 1.57
N THR A 10 -80.78 -29.52 1.97
CA THR A 10 -79.83 -28.68 1.25
C THR A 10 -78.54 -29.49 1.05
N GLN A 11 -78.49 -30.29 -0.02
CA GLN A 11 -77.23 -30.84 -0.49
C GLN A 11 -76.48 -29.74 -1.23
N ALA A 12 -75.89 -28.83 -0.46
CA ALA A 12 -74.70 -28.12 -0.89
C ALA A 12 -73.63 -29.19 -1.09
N ARG A 13 -73.56 -29.73 -2.30
CA ARG A 13 -72.51 -30.64 -2.74
C ARG A 13 -71.23 -29.82 -2.71
N ARG A 14 -70.56 -29.80 -1.55
CA ARG A 14 -69.18 -29.35 -1.43
C ARG A 14 -68.39 -30.23 -2.39
N ARG A 15 -68.14 -29.69 -3.59
CA ARG A 15 -67.08 -30.18 -4.44
C ARG A 15 -65.82 -29.89 -3.65
N ASP A 16 -65.41 -30.86 -2.84
CA ASP A 16 -64.04 -30.97 -2.38
C ASP A 16 -63.21 -31.17 -3.65
N GLY A 17 -62.88 -30.05 -4.26
CA GLY A 17 -62.01 -29.97 -5.42
C GLY A 17 -60.65 -30.38 -4.93
N ARG A 18 -60.34 -31.68 -5.02
CA ARG A 18 -58.95 -32.15 -5.04
C ARG A 18 -58.21 -31.18 -5.96
N PRO A 19 -57.19 -30.46 -5.47
CA PRO A 19 -56.47 -29.55 -6.33
C PRO A 19 -55.94 -30.40 -7.47
N ARG A 20 -56.34 -30.06 -8.70
CA ARG A 20 -55.86 -30.75 -9.89
C ARG A 20 -54.34 -30.82 -9.77
N PRO A 21 -53.68 -31.95 -10.05
CA PRO A 21 -52.23 -32.08 -9.86
C PRO A 21 -51.46 -30.95 -10.58
N LEU A 22 -52.03 -30.46 -11.69
CA LEU A 22 -51.56 -29.27 -12.41
C LEU A 22 -51.59 -27.98 -11.58
N ALA A 23 -52.63 -27.71 -10.80
CA ALA A 23 -52.75 -26.53 -9.96
C ALA A 23 -51.73 -26.55 -8.80
N VAL A 24 -51.46 -27.73 -8.24
CA VAL A 24 -50.41 -27.91 -7.24
C VAL A 24 -49.04 -27.64 -7.86
N LEU A 25 -48.78 -28.19 -9.06
CA LEU A 25 -47.55 -27.94 -9.82
C LEU A 25 -47.32 -26.46 -10.14
N ILE A 26 -48.36 -25.76 -10.60
CA ILE A 26 -48.29 -24.31 -10.89
C ILE A 26 -48.01 -23.53 -9.61
N SER A 27 -48.70 -23.84 -8.51
CA SER A 27 -48.46 -23.16 -7.23
C SER A 27 -47.04 -23.37 -6.70
N LEU A 28 -46.50 -24.58 -6.85
CA LEU A 28 -45.12 -24.90 -6.46
C LEU A 28 -44.12 -24.10 -7.31
N LEU A 29 -44.36 -24.01 -8.62
CA LEU A 29 -43.49 -23.29 -9.56
C LEU A 29 -43.48 -21.78 -9.26
N ILE A 30 -44.63 -21.21 -8.90
CA ILE A 30 -44.73 -19.80 -8.46
C ILE A 30 -43.96 -19.58 -7.16
N VAL A 31 -44.09 -20.46 -6.17
CA VAL A 31 -43.38 -20.34 -4.89
C VAL A 31 -41.86 -20.45 -5.10
N VAL A 32 -41.40 -21.43 -5.87
CA VAL A 32 -39.98 -21.60 -6.20
C VAL A 32 -39.44 -20.40 -6.97
N SER A 33 -40.21 -19.88 -7.94
CA SER A 33 -39.83 -18.69 -8.69
C SER A 33 -39.76 -17.45 -7.80
N ALA A 34 -40.72 -17.25 -6.90
CA ALA A 34 -40.74 -16.12 -5.96
C ALA A 34 -39.54 -16.17 -4.99
N VAL A 35 -39.20 -17.36 -4.48
CA VAL A 35 -38.02 -17.57 -3.63
C VAL A 35 -36.73 -17.32 -4.42
N GLY A 36 -36.64 -17.81 -5.66
CA GLY A 36 -35.51 -17.56 -6.55
C GLY A 36 -35.30 -16.08 -6.88
N LEU A 37 -36.38 -15.35 -7.17
CA LEU A 37 -36.35 -13.90 -7.42
C LEU A 37 -35.90 -13.13 -6.16
N LEU A 38 -36.42 -13.48 -4.98
CA LEU A 38 -35.96 -12.88 -3.73
C LEU A 38 -34.47 -13.12 -3.50
N ALA A 39 -33.99 -14.35 -3.74
CA ALA A 39 -32.59 -14.70 -3.61
C ALA A 39 -31.71 -13.85 -4.55
N VAL A 40 -32.07 -13.74 -5.83
CA VAL A 40 -31.33 -12.91 -6.80
C VAL A 40 -31.32 -11.42 -6.42
N LEU A 41 -32.37 -10.92 -5.77
CA LEU A 41 -32.46 -9.53 -5.33
C LEU A 41 -31.68 -9.24 -4.04
N LEU A 42 -31.55 -10.23 -3.15
CA LEU A 42 -30.80 -10.16 -1.88
C LEU A 42 -29.31 -10.49 -2.05
N PHE A 43 -28.94 -11.29 -3.07
CA PHE A 43 -27.58 -11.77 -3.31
C PHE A 43 -26.60 -10.78 -3.99
N PRO A 44 -26.96 -9.65 -4.65
CA PRO A 44 -25.99 -8.84 -5.39
C PRO A 44 -25.23 -7.86 -4.50
N TRP A 45 -25.45 -7.84 -3.18
CA TRP A 45 -24.85 -6.83 -2.30
C TRP A 45 -23.40 -7.12 -1.90
N GLN A 46 -22.98 -8.38 -1.95
CA GLN A 46 -21.66 -8.76 -1.44
C GLN A 46 -20.54 -8.54 -2.47
N SER A 47 -20.83 -8.64 -3.77
CA SER A 47 -19.81 -8.52 -4.84
C SER A 47 -19.40 -7.09 -5.18
N LEU A 48 -20.22 -6.08 -4.84
CA LEU A 48 -19.90 -4.69 -5.14
C LEU A 48 -18.84 -4.09 -4.20
N THR A 49 -18.70 -4.64 -2.99
CA THR A 49 -17.76 -4.11 -1.99
C THR A 49 -16.33 -4.62 -2.18
N SER A 50 -16.14 -5.82 -2.74
CA SER A 50 -14.82 -6.36 -3.05
C SER A 50 -14.20 -5.70 -4.29
N GLN A 51 -15.01 -5.37 -5.31
CA GLN A 51 -14.55 -4.66 -6.50
C GLN A 51 -14.07 -3.24 -6.19
N ARG A 52 -14.76 -2.52 -5.31
CA ARG A 52 -14.35 -1.16 -4.90
C ARG A 52 -13.00 -1.17 -4.20
N ARG A 53 -12.79 -2.07 -3.24
CA ARG A 53 -11.49 -2.19 -2.56
C ARG A 53 -10.35 -2.52 -3.52
N SER A 54 -10.57 -3.38 -4.52
CA SER A 54 -9.52 -3.67 -5.51
C SER A 54 -9.18 -2.47 -6.40
N ILE A 55 -10.17 -1.64 -6.73
CA ILE A 55 -9.95 -0.41 -7.51
C ILE A 55 -9.22 0.63 -6.67
N ASP A 56 -9.64 0.82 -5.41
CA ASP A 56 -9.02 1.78 -4.49
C ASP A 56 -7.55 1.41 -4.21
N HIS A 57 -7.25 0.12 -3.99
CA HIS A 57 -5.88 -0.35 -3.83
C HIS A 57 -5.02 -0.18 -5.08
N ALA A 58 -5.57 -0.42 -6.27
CA ALA A 58 -4.86 -0.22 -7.52
C ALA A 58 -4.58 1.28 -7.77
N ALA A 59 -5.52 2.16 -7.44
CA ALA A 59 -5.36 3.61 -7.55
C ALA A 59 -4.26 4.14 -6.60
N ASP A 60 -4.28 3.74 -5.32
CA ASP A 60 -3.26 4.11 -4.33
C ASP A 60 -1.86 3.61 -4.74
N THR A 61 -1.77 2.39 -5.26
CA THR A 61 -0.51 1.85 -5.78
C THR A 61 0.02 2.66 -6.96
N LEU A 62 -0.86 3.06 -7.87
CA LEU A 62 -0.49 3.85 -9.05
C LEU A 62 -0.03 5.26 -8.66
N GLU A 63 -0.71 5.89 -7.70
CA GLU A 63 -0.32 7.20 -7.17
C GLU A 63 1.07 7.14 -6.52
N ARG A 64 1.34 6.12 -5.69
CA ARG A 64 2.65 5.92 -5.07
C ARG A 64 3.76 5.71 -6.10
N LEU A 65 3.52 4.85 -7.10
CA LEU A 65 4.49 4.61 -8.17
C LEU A 65 4.75 5.88 -9.00
N GLN A 66 3.71 6.68 -9.28
CA GLN A 66 3.88 7.96 -9.98
C GLN A 66 4.70 8.96 -9.14
N ALA A 67 4.44 9.05 -7.84
CA ALA A 67 5.23 9.88 -6.94
C ALA A 67 6.70 9.44 -6.91
N GLU A 68 6.97 8.15 -6.75
CA GLU A 68 8.33 7.59 -6.76
C GLU A 68 9.05 7.84 -8.09
N THR A 69 8.39 7.57 -9.22
CA THR A 69 8.99 7.81 -10.54
C THR A 69 9.27 9.28 -10.79
N SER A 70 8.40 10.19 -10.35
CA SER A 70 8.64 11.64 -10.47
C SER A 70 9.85 12.08 -9.65
N HIS A 71 9.99 11.56 -8.43
CA HIS A 71 11.10 11.86 -7.53
C HIS A 71 12.42 11.30 -8.07
N LEU A 72 12.42 10.05 -8.55
CA LEU A 72 13.59 9.44 -9.20
C LEU A 72 13.98 10.20 -10.48
N ALA A 73 13.01 10.69 -11.26
CA ALA A 73 13.30 11.46 -12.47
C ALA A 73 14.06 12.76 -12.14
N VAL A 74 13.69 13.44 -11.05
CA VAL A 74 14.42 14.64 -10.57
C VAL A 74 15.85 14.26 -10.15
N GLN A 75 16.02 13.21 -9.35
CA GLN A 75 17.35 12.78 -8.93
C GLN A 75 18.24 12.36 -10.11
N VAL A 76 17.67 11.66 -11.09
CA VAL A 76 18.41 11.27 -12.31
C VAL A 76 18.78 12.50 -13.13
N ALA A 77 17.90 13.51 -13.21
CA ALA A 77 18.23 14.76 -13.88
C ALA A 77 19.36 15.50 -13.17
N GLU A 78 19.32 15.59 -11.84
CA GLU A 78 20.37 16.20 -11.03
C GLU A 78 21.70 15.43 -11.14
N ALA A 79 21.67 14.10 -11.08
CA ALA A 79 22.86 13.26 -11.23
C ALA A 79 23.46 13.29 -12.64
N LYS A 80 22.70 13.72 -13.65
CA LYS A 80 23.19 13.94 -15.02
C LYS A 80 23.74 15.33 -15.24
N ASP A 81 23.52 16.27 -14.33
CA ASP A 81 24.05 17.62 -14.44
C ASP A 81 25.59 17.57 -14.26
N PRO A 82 26.39 17.94 -15.28
CA PRO A 82 27.83 17.90 -15.20
C PRO A 82 28.39 18.77 -14.06
N VAL A 83 27.70 19.86 -13.70
CA VAL A 83 28.11 20.74 -12.59
C VAL A 83 27.97 20.02 -11.26
N VAL A 84 26.86 19.29 -11.07
CA VAL A 84 26.61 18.51 -9.86
C VAL A 84 27.59 17.34 -9.75
N VAL A 85 27.82 16.63 -10.86
CA VAL A 85 28.79 15.53 -10.90
C VAL A 85 30.18 16.01 -10.55
N GLU A 86 30.64 17.12 -11.14
CA GLU A 86 31.94 17.68 -10.83
C GLU A 86 32.05 18.13 -9.37
N ARG A 87 31.02 18.78 -8.84
CA ARG A 87 30.97 19.18 -7.43
C ARG A 87 31.12 17.98 -6.50
N ILE A 88 30.34 16.92 -6.73
CA ILE A 88 30.42 15.69 -5.95
C ILE A 88 31.80 15.04 -6.08
N ALA A 89 32.36 15.00 -7.29
CA ALA A 89 33.69 14.45 -7.52
C ALA A 89 34.79 15.25 -6.80
N ARG A 90 34.68 16.58 -6.75
CA ARG A 90 35.59 17.44 -5.97
C ARG A 90 35.44 17.21 -4.47
N GLU A 91 34.21 17.11 -3.97
CA GLU A 91 33.91 16.93 -2.53
C GLU A 91 34.31 15.55 -2.01
N GLN A 92 33.96 14.47 -2.73
CA GLN A 92 34.09 13.11 -2.23
C GLN A 92 35.33 12.39 -2.75
N LEU A 93 35.78 12.72 -3.96
CA LEU A 93 36.86 12.00 -4.64
C LEU A 93 38.12 12.86 -4.77
N SER A 94 38.12 14.08 -4.20
CA SER A 94 39.21 15.04 -4.36
C SER A 94 39.62 15.23 -5.81
N LEU A 95 38.64 15.28 -6.73
CA LEU A 95 38.92 15.54 -8.15
C LEU A 95 39.58 16.91 -8.30
N VAL A 96 40.70 16.94 -9.03
CA VAL A 96 41.50 18.14 -9.31
C VAL A 96 41.66 18.24 -10.82
N ARG A 97 41.43 19.43 -11.41
CA ARG A 97 41.63 19.65 -12.85
C ARG A 97 43.10 19.88 -13.19
N GLU A 98 43.47 19.68 -14.44
CA GLU A 98 44.78 20.11 -14.94
C GLU A 98 44.93 21.62 -14.74
N GLY A 99 45.91 22.03 -13.92
CA GLY A 99 46.16 23.43 -13.56
C GLY A 99 45.67 23.84 -12.17
N ASP A 100 44.85 23.03 -11.49
CA ASP A 100 44.50 23.28 -10.09
C ASP A 100 45.71 23.01 -9.18
N THR A 101 45.96 23.89 -8.20
CA THR A 101 47.09 23.76 -7.26
C THR A 101 46.64 23.00 -6.00
N LEU A 102 47.15 21.78 -5.83
CA LEU A 102 46.80 20.94 -4.67
C LEU A 102 47.65 21.36 -3.46
N TYR A 103 47.05 22.09 -2.53
CA TYR A 103 47.69 22.44 -1.26
C TYR A 103 47.62 21.25 -0.30
N ARG A 104 48.71 20.49 -0.19
CA ARG A 104 48.86 19.52 0.89
C ARG A 104 49.44 20.25 2.09
N LEU A 105 48.64 20.39 3.14
CA LEU A 105 49.10 20.90 4.43
C LEU A 105 50.01 19.85 5.07
N ASN A 106 51.31 19.91 4.78
CA ASN A 106 52.34 19.24 5.57
C ASN A 106 52.64 20.12 6.77
N VAL A 107 51.78 20.06 7.79
CA VAL A 107 52.08 20.69 9.08
C VAL A 107 52.82 19.64 9.91
N ASP A 108 54.07 19.94 10.28
CA ASP A 108 54.76 19.12 11.27
C ASP A 108 54.02 19.29 12.61
N PRO A 109 53.51 18.21 13.23
CA PRO A 109 52.85 18.31 14.52
C PRO A 109 53.73 18.97 15.61
N ALA A 110 55.06 18.90 15.48
CA ALA A 110 56.00 19.55 16.40
C ALA A 110 55.94 21.08 16.34
N ASP A 111 55.65 21.68 15.18
CA ASP A 111 55.58 23.14 15.01
C ASP A 111 54.34 23.78 15.64
N VAL A 112 53.29 22.98 15.89
CA VAL A 112 51.99 23.47 16.39
C VAL A 112 51.79 23.18 17.87
N ILE A 113 52.47 22.18 18.42
CA ILE A 113 52.28 21.71 19.79
C ILE A 113 53.44 22.17 20.67
N THR A 114 53.24 23.27 21.41
CA THR A 114 54.13 23.64 22.52
C THR A 114 53.71 22.90 23.79
N LEU A 115 54.50 21.90 24.23
CA LEU A 115 54.25 21.25 25.53
C LEU A 115 54.80 22.11 26.68
N PRO A 116 54.01 22.32 27.75
CA PRO A 116 54.53 22.91 28.98
C PRO A 116 55.63 22.04 29.57
N SER A 117 56.77 22.63 29.89
CA SER A 117 57.94 21.95 30.47
C SER A 117 57.70 21.34 31.85
N SER A 118 56.59 21.68 32.51
CA SER A 118 56.20 21.14 33.82
C SER A 118 55.50 19.77 33.75
N TRP A 119 55.22 19.24 32.55
CA TRP A 119 54.48 17.99 32.41
C TRP A 119 55.42 16.79 32.36
N PRO A 120 55.27 15.78 33.25
CA PRO A 120 56.18 14.63 33.30
C PRO A 120 55.73 13.57 32.28
N LEU A 121 55.82 13.89 30.98
CA LEU A 121 55.40 13.03 29.87
C LEU A 121 56.59 12.62 28.99
N PRO A 122 57.54 11.80 29.50
CA PRO A 122 58.77 11.45 28.79
C PRO A 122 58.52 10.68 27.48
N GLY A 123 57.42 9.95 27.37
CA GLY A 123 57.06 9.21 26.17
C GLY A 123 56.53 10.06 25.02
N VAL A 124 56.03 11.28 25.29
CA VAL A 124 55.46 12.16 24.26
C VAL A 124 56.55 12.91 23.51
N ALA A 125 57.64 13.27 24.18
CA ALA A 125 58.81 13.88 23.55
C ALA A 125 59.40 12.99 22.42
N HIS A 126 59.43 11.68 22.63
CA HIS A 126 59.91 10.72 21.63
C HIS A 126 59.04 10.67 20.35
N LEU A 127 57.74 11.00 20.45
CA LEU A 127 56.81 11.00 19.33
C LEU A 127 56.86 12.29 18.49
N LEU A 128 57.40 13.37 19.05
CA LEU A 128 57.51 14.68 18.42
C LEU A 128 58.84 14.89 17.72
N GLY A 129 59.72 13.90 17.74
CA GLY A 129 60.97 13.91 16.99
C GLY A 129 61.88 15.06 17.40
N ASP A 130 62.52 14.94 18.57
CA ASP A 130 63.75 15.69 18.80
C ASP A 130 64.74 15.30 17.69
N GLY A 131 64.95 16.23 16.77
CA GLY A 131 65.89 16.12 15.66
C GLY A 131 67.33 16.15 16.14
N GLU A 132 67.79 15.06 16.73
CA GLU A 132 69.21 14.71 16.77
C GLU A 132 69.44 13.67 15.68
N GLY A 133 70.30 14.02 14.71
CA GLY A 133 70.79 13.09 13.68
C GLY A 133 71.76 12.05 14.22
#